data_AF-A0A9D5EDP5-F1
#
_entry.id   AF-A0A9D5EDP5-F1
#
_cell.length_a   1.000
_cell.length_b   1.000
_cell.length_c   1.000
_cell.angle_alpha   90.00
_cell.angle_beta   90.00
_cell.angle_gamma   90.00
#
_symmetry.space_group_name_H-M   'P 1'
#
loop_
_entity.id
_entity.type
_entity.pdbx_description
1 polymer ?
#
loop_
_entity_poly.entity_id
_entity_poly.type
_entity_poly.pdbx_seq_one_letter_code
_entity_poly.pdbx_strand_id
1 'polypeptide(L)' 'MRAYQFKPELTSTGDLKLPAEVRALLSEEAAGAEVVLFVSDRDEDRDWKTLTAAEFLAGYDEADAIYDALV' A
#
# COMPACT_ATOMS: atom_id res chain seq x y z
N MET A 1 6.41 -12.86 18.13
CA MET A 1 6.77 -12.57 16.73
C MET A 1 7.05 -11.08 16.61
N ARG A 2 8.14 -10.69 15.95
CA ARG A 2 8.47 -9.27 15.69
C ARG A 2 8.36 -9.06 14.18
N ALA A 3 7.67 -8.00 13.77
CA ALA A 3 7.54 -7.61 12.37
C ALA A 3 8.32 -6.32 12.14
N TYR A 4 9.13 -6.30 11.09
CA TYR A 4 9.91 -5.13 10.68
C TYR A 4 9.44 -4.69 9.30
N GLN A 5 9.09 -3.42 9.17
CA GLN A 5 8.74 -2.81 7.89
C GLN A 5 9.85 -1.85 7.48
N PHE A 6 10.37 -2.03 6.27
CA PHE A 6 11.36 -1.15 5.66
C PHE A 6 11.07 -1.05 4.17
N LYS A 7 11.62 -0.02 3.52
CA LYS A 7 11.55 0.15 2.05
C LYS A 7 12.84 -0.38 1.44
N PRO A 8 12.84 -1.58 0.84
CA PRO A 8 14.03 -2.09 0.16
C PRO A 8 14.27 -1.36 -1.16
N GLU A 9 15.54 -1.27 -1.53
CA GLU A 9 15.90 -0.96 -2.91
C GLU A 9 15.87 -2.25 -3.75
N LEU A 10 15.09 -2.20 -4.83
CA LEU A 10 15.15 -3.20 -5.90
C LEU A 10 16.25 -2.80 -6.87
N THR A 11 17.22 -3.69 -7.04
CA THR A 11 18.24 -3.53 -8.08
C THR A 11 17.64 -3.72 -9.47
N SER A 12 18.33 -3.25 -10.51
CA SER A 12 17.92 -3.44 -11.91
C SER A 12 17.87 -4.91 -12.34
N THR A 13 18.45 -5.83 -11.57
CA THR A 13 18.41 -7.28 -11.79
C THR A 13 17.25 -7.97 -11.07
N GLY A 14 16.46 -7.24 -10.27
CA GLY A 14 15.36 -7.78 -9.49
C GLY A 14 15.77 -8.28 -8.09
N ASP A 15 17.02 -8.09 -7.69
CA ASP A 15 17.48 -8.46 -6.34
C ASP A 15 17.03 -7.41 -5.31
N LEU A 16 16.50 -7.90 -4.18
CA LEU A 16 16.05 -7.10 -3.06
C LEU A 16 17.20 -6.84 -2.08
N LYS A 17 17.69 -5.59 -2.00
CA LYS A 17 18.76 -5.24 -1.07
C LYS A 17 18.20 -4.91 0.31
N LEU A 18 18.54 -5.75 1.28
CA LEU A 18 18.31 -5.46 2.69
C LEU A 18 19.21 -4.31 3.17
N PRO A 19 18.63 -3.25 3.77
CA PRO A 19 19.41 -2.20 4.45
C PRO A 19 20.31 -2.77 5.55
N ALA A 20 21.43 -2.09 5.83
CA ALA A 20 22.44 -2.59 6.78
C ALA A 20 21.89 -2.75 8.21
N GLU A 21 20.96 -1.86 8.59
CA GLU A 21 20.27 -1.84 9.86
C GLU A 21 19.42 -3.10 10.06
N VAL A 22 18.76 -3.56 8.99
CA VAL A 22 17.96 -4.79 9.02
C VAL A 22 18.87 -6.02 9.08
N ARG A 23 20.02 -5.99 8.38
CA ARG A 23 20.99 -7.11 8.43
C ARG A 23 21.55 -7.33 9.83
N ALA A 24 21.86 -6.24 10.55
CA ALA A 24 22.35 -6.32 11.93
C ALA A 24 21.31 -6.97 12.86
N LEU A 25 20.02 -6.64 12.70
CA LEU A 25 18.93 -7.26 13.46
C LEU A 25 18.76 -8.74 13.15
N LEU A 26 18.97 -9.15 11.90
CA LEU A 26 18.86 -10.55 11.48
C LEU A 26 20.02 -11.41 12.01
N SER A 27 21.25 -10.87 12.07
CA SER A 27 22.41 -11.64 12.53
C SER A 27 22.37 -12.04 14.01
N GLU A 28 21.56 -11.36 14.83
CA GLU A 28 21.47 -11.64 16.27
C GLU A 28 20.34 -12.61 16.63
N GLU A 29 19.25 -12.67 15.84
CA GLU A 29 18.02 -13.37 16.24
C GLU A 29 17.44 -14.36 15.19
N ALA A 30 17.96 -14.44 13.96
CA ALA A 30 17.19 -15.04 12.85
C ALA A 30 17.57 -16.49 12.50
N ALA A 31 17.12 -17.46 13.30
CA ALA A 31 16.80 -18.78 12.78
C ALA A 31 15.29 -18.83 12.49
N GLY A 32 14.89 -18.60 11.23
CA GLY A 32 13.49 -18.75 10.78
C GLY A 32 12.73 -17.47 10.45
N ALA A 33 13.39 -16.43 9.92
CA ALA A 33 12.70 -15.23 9.45
C ALA A 33 11.83 -15.52 8.21
N GLU A 34 10.61 -14.99 8.21
CA GLU A 34 9.67 -15.01 7.08
C GLU A 34 9.58 -13.61 6.47
N VAL A 35 9.62 -13.53 5.13
CA VAL A 35 9.58 -12.26 4.40
C VAL A 35 8.26 -12.15 3.64
N VAL A 36 7.51 -11.07 3.90
CA VAL A 36 6.30 -10.72 3.14
C VAL A 36 6.63 -9.54 2.23
N LEU A 37 6.52 -9.75 0.92
CA LEU A 37 6.73 -8.71 -0.09
C LEU A 37 5.39 -8.17 -0.57
N PHE A 38 5.15 -6.88 -0.36
CA PHE A 38 4.06 -6.16 -0.99
C PHE A 38 4.55 -5.53 -2.28
N VAL A 39 4.00 -5.98 -3.40
CA VAL A 39 4.20 -5.34 -4.70
C VAL A 39 3.02 -4.42 -4.92
N SER A 40 3.24 -3.12 -4.87
CA SER A 40 2.22 -2.14 -5.23
C SER A 40 1.93 -2.29 -6.72
N ASP A 41 0.68 -2.56 -7.07
CA ASP A 41 0.27 -2.38 -8.45
C ASP A 41 0.36 -0.87 -8.74
N ARG A 42 1.28 -0.47 -9.62
CA ARG A 42 1.49 0.96 -9.92
C ARG A 42 0.23 1.60 -10.52
N ASP A 43 -0.68 0.76 -11.01
CA ASP A 43 -1.92 1.18 -11.63
C ASP A 43 -3.05 1.33 -10.60
N GLU A 44 -3.01 0.65 -9.45
CA GLU A 44 -4.04 0.77 -8.40
C GLU A 44 -4.19 2.22 -7.90
N ASP A 45 -3.09 2.91 -7.59
CA ASP A 45 -3.13 4.33 -7.19
C ASP A 45 -3.69 5.24 -8.29
N ARG A 46 -3.45 4.90 -9.56
CA ARG A 46 -3.97 5.66 -10.71
C ARG A 46 -5.45 5.39 -10.90
N ASP A 47 -5.88 4.15 -10.73
CA ASP A 47 -7.25 3.70 -10.87
C ASP A 47 -8.11 4.30 -9.76
N TRP A 48 -7.61 4.31 -8.51
CA TRP A 48 -8.27 4.97 -7.38
C TRP A 48 -8.43 6.48 -7.61
N LYS A 49 -7.40 7.15 -8.12
CA LYS A 49 -7.49 8.58 -8.45
C LYS A 49 -8.51 8.84 -9.55
N THR A 50 -8.54 7.99 -10.57
CA THR A 50 -9.46 8.10 -11.70
C THR A 50 -10.91 7.87 -11.24
N LEU A 51 -11.15 6.80 -10.50
CA LEU A 51 -12.47 6.48 -9.93
C LEU A 51 -12.97 7.59 -9.02
N THR A 52 -12.12 8.05 -8.09
CA THR A 52 -12.49 9.13 -7.16
C THR A 52 -12.88 10.39 -7.91
N ALA A 53 -12.13 10.79 -8.94
CA ALA A 53 -12.46 11.97 -9.73
C ALA A 53 -13.77 11.79 -10.51
N ALA A 54 -14.02 10.60 -11.06
CA ALA A 54 -15.24 10.30 -11.80
C ALA A 54 -16.48 10.38 -10.88
N GLU A 55 -16.47 9.66 -9.75
CA GLU A 55 -17.61 9.61 -8.83
C GLU A 55 -17.83 10.93 -8.09
N PHE A 56 -16.76 11.64 -7.73
CA PHE A 56 -16.90 12.96 -7.10
C PHE A 56 -17.60 13.97 -8.03
N LEU A 57 -17.34 13.89 -9.34
CA LEU A 57 -17.97 14.76 -10.34
C LEU A 57 -19.37 14.28 -10.75
N ALA A 58 -19.71 13.01 -10.54
CA ALA A 58 -21.03 12.45 -10.82
C ALA A 58 -22.11 13.01 -9.88
N GLY A 59 -21.72 13.56 -8.72
CA GLY A 59 -22.65 14.06 -7.71
C GLY A 59 -23.24 12.94 -6.86
N TYR A 60 -24.18 13.29 -5.98
CA TYR A 60 -24.88 12.31 -5.15
C TYR A 60 -26.06 11.72 -5.92
N ASP A 61 -26.34 10.44 -5.70
CA ASP A 61 -27.56 9.82 -6.19
C ASP A 61 -28.76 10.49 -5.53
N GLU A 62 -29.87 10.65 -6.27
CA GLU A 62 -31.14 11.13 -5.73
C GLU A 62 -31.61 10.25 -4.56
N ALA A 63 -31.29 8.95 -4.58
CA ALA A 63 -31.57 8.03 -3.48
C ALA A 63 -30.82 8.38 -2.18
N ASP A 64 -29.67 9.04 -2.28
CA ASP A 64 -28.84 9.44 -1.14
C ASP A 64 -29.19 10.84 -0.61
N ALA A 65 -30.03 11.60 -1.34
CA ALA A 65 -30.52 12.93 -0.98
C ALA A 65 -31.71 12.91 0.00
N ILE A 66 -31.76 11.93 0.91
CA ILE A 66 -32.92 11.70 1.82
C ILE A 66 -33.21 12.91 2.71
N TYR A 67 -32.17 13.66 3.09
CA TYR A 67 -32.32 14.84 3.95
C TYR A 67 -32.72 16.12 3.22
N ASP A 68 -32.57 16.17 1.89
CA ASP A 68 -32.91 17.36 1.10
C ASP A 68 -34.44 17.58 1.03
N ALA A 69 -35.22 16.51 1.21
CA ALA A 69 -36.67 16.52 1.22
C ALA A 69 -37.31 16.90 2.58
N LEU A 70 -36.51 17.13 3.63
CA LEU A 70 -36.99 17.44 4.99
C LEU A 70 -37.10 18.94 5.30
N VAL A 71 -37.00 19.81 4.29
CA VAL A 71 -37.12 21.28 4.41
C VAL A 71 -38.56 21.77 4.21
#